data_AF-A0A2V6I761-F1
#
_entry.id   AF-A0A2V6I761-F1
#
_cell.length_a   1.000
_cell.length_b   1.000
_cell.length_c   1.000
_cell.angle_alpha   90.00
_cell.angle_beta   90.00
_cell.angle_gamma   90.00
#
_symmetry.space_group_name_H-M   'P 1'
#
loop_
_entity.id
_entity.type
_entity.pdbx_description
1 polymer ?
#
loop_
_entity_poly.entity_id
_entity_poly.type
_entity_poly.pdbx_seq_one_letter_code
_entity_poly.pdbx_strand_id
1 'polypeptide(L)'
;MIWTACYLAVLLGLSAYGVHRYFIIYLFLKNRKRAVVPAGRFRQLPRVTVQLPIFNEIYVVKRLLRSVSELDYPRELLQIQVLDDS
;
A
#
# COMPACT_ATOMS: atom_id res chain seq x y z
N MET A 1 -22.14 43.49 -0.30
CA MET A 1 -22.77 42.42 -1.11
C MET A 1 -21.73 41.60 -1.89
N ILE A 2 -20.84 42.21 -2.69
CA ILE A 2 -19.79 41.46 -3.42
C ILE A 2 -18.75 40.83 -2.46
N TRP A 3 -18.26 41.60 -1.49
CA TRP A 3 -17.29 41.11 -0.49
C TRP A 3 -17.84 39.95 0.37
N THR A 4 -19.11 40.03 0.77
CA THR A 4 -19.78 38.98 1.53
C THR A 4 -19.98 37.71 0.71
N ALA A 5 -20.26 37.83 -0.59
CA ALA A 5 -20.38 36.70 -1.49
C ALA A 5 -19.02 36.00 -1.72
N CYS A 6 -17.94 36.77 -1.91
CA CYS A 6 -16.58 36.21 -1.98
C CYS A 6 -16.19 35.46 -0.69
N TYR A 7 -16.50 36.04 0.48
CA TYR A 7 -16.20 35.39 1.76
C TYR A 7 -16.95 34.07 1.93
N LEU A 8 -18.25 34.05 1.59
CA LEU A 8 -19.07 32.83 1.60
C LEU A 8 -18.55 31.76 0.64
N ALA A 9 -18.09 32.13 -0.55
CA ALA A 9 -17.53 31.19 -1.52
C ALA A 9 -16.25 30.52 -1.01
N VAL A 10 -15.33 31.29 -0.40
CA VAL A 10 -14.10 30.75 0.20
C VAL A 10 -14.44 29.85 1.39
N LEU A 11 -15.38 30.26 2.24
CA LEU A 11 -15.82 29.47 3.39
C LEU A 11 -16.44 28.13 2.97
N LEU A 12 -17.26 28.13 1.90
CA LEU A 12 -17.82 26.92 1.30
C LEU A 12 -16.72 26.00 0.75
N GLY A 13 -15.73 26.54 0.04
CA GLY A 13 -14.60 25.77 -0.49
C GLY A 13 -13.78 25.11 0.63
N LEU A 14 -13.50 25.86 1.69
CA LEU A 14 -12.76 25.35 2.85
C LEU A 14 -13.56 24.28 3.61
N SER A 15 -14.88 24.49 3.75
CA SER A 15 -15.79 23.53 4.36
C SER A 15 -15.84 22.22 3.55
N ALA A 16 -15.97 22.30 2.22
CA ALA A 16 -15.96 21.14 1.34
C ALA A 16 -14.65 20.34 1.44
N TYR A 17 -13.51 21.01 1.53
CA TYR A 17 -12.21 20.36 1.76
C TYR A 17 -12.16 19.62 3.11
N GLY A 18 -12.68 20.25 4.17
CA GLY A 18 -12.81 19.61 5.48
C GLY A 18 -13.70 18.37 5.46
N VAL A 19 -14.85 18.45 4.78
CA VAL A 19 -15.78 17.32 4.59
C VAL A 19 -15.13 16.18 3.82
N HIS A 20 -14.38 16.47 2.75
CA HIS A 20 -13.65 15.45 1.99
C HIS A 20 -12.63 14.71 2.85
N ARG A 21 -11.84 15.44 3.65
CA ARG A 21 -10.88 14.85 4.57
C ARG A 21 -11.55 14.03 5.67
N TYR A 22 -12.67 14.50 6.20
CA TYR A 22 -13.47 13.74 7.16
C TYR A 22 -14.03 12.45 6.54
N PHE A 23 -14.47 12.49 5.29
CA PHE A 23 -14.99 11.31 4.58
C PHE A 23 -13.93 10.22 4.40
N ILE A 24 -12.69 10.60 4.03
CA ILE A 24 -11.57 9.64 3.91
C ILE A 24 -11.27 9.00 5.26
N ILE A 25 -11.22 9.78 6.34
CA ILE A 25 -10.95 9.26 7.68
C ILE A 25 -12.10 8.36 8.15
N TYR A 26 -13.34 8.75 7.90
CA TYR A 26 -14.52 7.93 8.20
C TYR A 26 -14.48 6.60 7.43
N LEU A 27 -14.18 6.63 6.13
CA LEU A 27 -14.04 5.44 5.29
C LEU A 27 -12.90 4.54 5.78
N PHE A 28 -11.76 5.14 6.13
CA PHE A 28 -10.62 4.43 6.71
C PHE A 28 -11.00 3.76 8.02
N LEU A 29 -11.59 4.48 8.98
CA LEU A 29 -11.99 3.93 10.28
C LEU A 29 -13.06 2.85 10.14
N LYS A 30 -14.04 3.05 9.24
CA LYS A 30 -15.10 2.09 8.94
C LYS A 30 -14.55 0.80 8.34
N ASN A 31 -13.57 0.91 7.43
CA ASN A 31 -13.03 -0.23 6.70
C ASN A 31 -11.74 -0.80 7.32
N ARG A 32 -11.18 -0.17 8.37
CA ARG A 32 -9.97 -0.64 9.09
C ARG A 32 -10.17 -1.99 9.77
N LYS A 33 -11.38 -2.30 10.22
CA LYS A 33 -11.72 -3.61 10.81
C LYS A 33 -12.06 -4.67 9.77
N ARG A 34 -12.10 -4.30 8.49
CA ARG A 34 -12.32 -5.24 7.40
C ARG A 34 -11.00 -5.96 7.17
N ALA A 35 -10.79 -7.04 7.92
CA ALA A 35 -9.72 -7.97 7.62
C ALA A 35 -9.84 -8.34 6.13
N VAL A 36 -8.76 -8.15 5.38
CA VAL A 36 -8.69 -8.63 4.00
C VAL A 36 -8.77 -10.15 4.10
N VAL A 37 -9.96 -10.70 3.93
CA VAL A 37 -10.15 -12.14 3.93
C VAL A 37 -9.51 -12.62 2.63
N PRO A 38 -8.50 -13.50 2.68
CA PRO A 38 -7.87 -14.01 1.47
C PRO A 38 -8.95 -14.65 0.60
N ALA A 39 -8.97 -14.29 -0.69
CA ALA A 39 -10.04 -14.66 -1.64
C ALA A 39 -10.20 -16.18 -1.86
N GLY A 40 -9.27 -16.98 -1.32
CA GLY A 40 -9.35 -18.43 -1.24
C GLY A 40 -8.04 -19.01 -0.75
N ARG A 41 -8.04 -20.31 -0.42
CA ARG A 41 -6.81 -21.10 -0.32
C ARG A 41 -6.56 -21.74 -1.68
N PHE A 42 -5.37 -21.52 -2.23
CA PHE A 42 -4.93 -22.27 -3.41
C PHE A 42 -4.81 -23.76 -3.03
N ARG A 43 -5.43 -24.65 -3.81
CA ARG A 43 -5.38 -26.10 -3.59
C ARG A 43 -4.01 -26.69 -3.93
N GLN A 44 -3.29 -26.04 -4.84
CA GLN A 44 -1.87 -26.23 -5.13
C GLN A 44 -1.23 -24.85 -5.23
N LEU A 45 -0.10 -24.66 -4.56
CA LEU A 45 0.65 -23.40 -4.58
C LEU A 45 1.27 -23.23 -5.98
N PRO A 46 1.09 -22.09 -6.67
CA PRO A 46 1.74 -21.84 -7.96
C PRO A 46 3.25 -21.65 -7.81
N ARG A 47 4.01 -21.74 -8.90
CA ARG A 47 5.39 -21.22 -8.89
C ARG A 47 5.35 -19.70 -8.92
N VAL A 48 5.99 -19.05 -7.96
CA VAL A 48 6.01 -17.59 -7.81
C VAL A 48 7.44 -17.09 -7.90
N THR A 49 7.65 -16.07 -8.73
CA THR A 49 8.92 -15.36 -8.82
C THR A 49 8.80 -14.01 -8.15
N VAL A 50 9.57 -13.79 -7.08
CA VAL A 50 9.69 -12.50 -6.39
C VAL A 50 10.84 -11.73 -7.02
N GLN A 51 10.52 -10.65 -7.72
CA GLN A 51 11.51 -9.74 -8.28
C GLN A 51 11.82 -8.65 -7.27
N LEU A 52 13.10 -8.54 -6.90
CA LEU A 52 13.64 -7.54 -5.99
C LEU A 52 14.50 -6.57 -6.80
N PRO A 53 13.94 -5.44 -7.28
CA PRO A 53 14.74 -4.37 -7.85
C PRO A 53 15.51 -3.68 -6.73
N ILE A 54 16.83 -3.67 -6.83
CA ILE A 54 17.75 -3.12 -5.84
C ILE A 54 18.59 -2.05 -6.53
N PHE A 55 18.64 -0.85 -5.95
CA PHE A 55 19.42 0.28 -6.47
C PHE A 55 20.58 0.57 -5.52
N ASN A 56 21.57 -0.33 -5.48
CA ASN A 56 22.82 -0.18 -4.74
C ASN A 56 22.73 0.11 -3.21
N GLU A 57 21.59 -0.11 -2.54
CA GLU A 57 21.49 0.06 -1.09
C GLU A 57 21.82 -1.23 -0.31
N ILE A 58 23.13 -1.55 -0.20
CA ILE A 58 23.68 -2.77 0.44
C ILE A 58 23.06 -3.08 1.83
N TYR A 59 22.71 -2.06 2.61
CA TYR A 59 22.10 -2.23 3.94
C TYR A 59 20.63 -2.66 3.90
N VAL A 60 19.89 -2.31 2.85
CA VAL A 60 18.48 -2.66 2.65
C VAL A 60 18.37 -4.10 2.13
N VAL A 61 19.29 -4.51 1.25
CA VAL A 61 19.33 -5.86 0.66
C VAL A 61 19.34 -6.96 1.72
N LYS A 62 20.17 -6.84 2.76
CA LYS A 62 20.26 -7.86 3.81
C LYS A 62 18.94 -8.05 4.56
N ARG A 63 18.23 -6.95 4.85
CA ARG A 63 16.93 -7.01 5.52
C ARG A 63 15.85 -7.54 4.59
N LEU A 64 15.89 -7.15 3.33
CA LEU A 64 14.98 -7.61 2.28
C LEU A 64 15.11 -9.13 2.07
N LEU A 65 16.32 -9.63 1.85
CA LEU A 65 16.58 -11.06 1.67
C LEU A 65 16.18 -11.89 2.88
N ARG A 66 16.45 -11.40 4.11
CA ARG A 66 16.00 -12.08 5.33
C ARG A 66 14.47 -12.16 5.38
N SER A 67 13.78 -11.06 5.11
CA SER A 67 12.32 -11.01 5.10
C SER A 67 11.74 -11.94 4.03
N VAL A 68 12.36 -11.99 2.84
CA VAL A 68 11.91 -12.85 1.75
C VAL A 68 12.17 -14.34 2.05
N SER A 69 13.25 -14.65 2.76
CA SER A 69 13.57 -16.02 3.21
C SER A 69 12.64 -16.51 4.33
N GLU A 70 12.01 -15.60 5.06
CA GLU A 70 11.01 -15.88 6.11
C GLU A 70 9.59 -16.09 5.53
N LEU A 71 9.39 -16.02 4.20
CA LEU A 71 8.11 -16.38 3.59
C LEU A 71 7.80 -17.86 3.82
N ASP A 72 6.61 -18.14 4.34
CA ASP A 72 6.03 -19.49 4.47
C ASP A 72 5.56 -20.02 3.09
N TYR A 73 6.52 -20.28 2.21
CA TYR A 73 6.30 -20.82 0.86
C TYR A 73 7.25 -21.99 0.58
N PRO A 74 6.81 -23.06 -0.10
CA PRO A 74 7.69 -24.14 -0.50
C PRO A 74 8.85 -23.61 -1.36
N ARG A 75 10.09 -23.88 -0.94
CA ARG A 75 11.31 -23.39 -1.62
C ARG A 75 11.42 -23.83 -3.07
N GLU A 76 10.85 -24.99 -3.41
CA GLU A 76 10.80 -25.53 -4.77
C GLU A 76 9.89 -24.73 -5.72
N LEU A 77 8.98 -23.92 -5.16
CA LEU A 77 8.02 -23.12 -5.90
C LEU A 77 8.30 -21.61 -5.79
N LEU A 78 9.31 -21.20 -5.00
CA LEU A 78 9.70 -19.82 -4.80
C LEU A 78 11.01 -19.53 -5.53
N GLN A 79 10.98 -18.62 -6.49
CA GLN A 79 12.16 -18.09 -7.16
C GLN A 79 12.38 -16.64 -6.74
N ILE A 80 13.60 -16.28 -6.33
CA ILE A 80 13.96 -14.89 -5.97
C ILE A 80 14.89 -14.37 -7.06
N GLN A 81 14.46 -13.32 -7.77
CA GLN A 81 15.27 -12.65 -8.78
C GLN A 81 15.67 -11.27 -8.25
N VAL A 82 16.97 -11.04 -8.13
CA VAL A 82 17.51 -9.72 -7.77
C VAL A 82 17.85 -9.00 -9.07
N LEU A 83 17.24 -7.83 -9.30
CA LEU A 83 17.55 -6.96 -10.42
C LEU A 83 18.37 -5.79 -9.90
N ASP A 84 19.63 -5.73 -10.29
CA ASP A 84 20.54 -4.63 -9.98
C ASP A 84 20.61 -3.71 -11.21
N ASP A 85 20.48 -2.40 -11.00
CA ASP A 85 20.52 -1.36 -12.05
C ASP A 85 21.90 -0.66 -12.10
N SER A 86 22.94 -1.35 -11.63
CA SER A 86 24.33 -0.88 -11.63
C SER A 86 25.04 -1.14 -12.96
#